data_AF-A0A068Z678-F1
#
_entry.id   AF-A0A068Z678-F1
#
_cell.length_a   1.000
_cell.length_b   1.000
_cell.length_c   1.000
_cell.angle_alpha   90.00
_cell.angle_beta   90.00
_cell.angle_gamma   90.00
#
_symmetry.space_group_name_H-M   'P 1'
#
loop_
_entity.id
_entity.type
_entity.pdbx_description
1 polymer ?
#
loop_
_entity_poly.entity_id
_entity_poly.type
_entity_poly.pdbx_seq_one_letter_code
_entity_poly.pdbx_strand_id
1 'polypeptide(L)'
;MQATQEETILFLQDTTSFGYHRNNPDLVGFTGSHTAGLVKTGKDAGINCGIPMHSSLVVTTQGLPLGLTAIKFWIRKKFKGANVLKRKINPTRIPIEEKESYRWLEK
;
A
#
# COMPACT_ATOMS: atom_id res chain seq x y z
N MET A 1 -31.21 -34.98 7.60
CA MET A 1 -29.84 -34.47 7.37
C MET A 1 -29.96 -32.97 7.27
N GLN A 2 -29.42 -32.24 8.24
CA GLN A 2 -29.51 -30.78 8.26
C GLN A 2 -28.44 -30.25 7.30
N ALA A 3 -28.85 -29.48 6.29
CA ALA A 3 -27.92 -28.85 5.36
C ALA A 3 -26.99 -27.94 6.18
N THR A 4 -25.67 -28.16 6.05
CA THR A 4 -24.67 -27.25 6.60
C THR A 4 -24.85 -25.91 5.90
N GLN A 5 -25.29 -24.91 6.66
CA GLN A 5 -25.50 -23.57 6.14
C GLN A 5 -24.13 -23.00 5.76
N GLU A 6 -23.92 -22.73 4.47
CA GLU A 6 -22.67 -22.11 4.03
C GLU A 6 -22.57 -20.71 4.65
N GLU A 7 -21.52 -20.50 5.45
CA GLU A 7 -21.29 -19.21 6.11
C GLU A 7 -20.49 -18.28 5.18
N THR A 8 -21.13 -17.20 4.74
CA THR A 8 -20.48 -16.18 3.90
C THR A 8 -19.51 -15.34 4.74
N ILE A 9 -18.25 -15.32 4.31
CA ILE A 9 -17.22 -14.41 4.83
C ILE A 9 -16.83 -13.39 3.76
N LEU A 10 -16.47 -12.18 4.19
CA LEU A 10 -16.08 -11.08 3.32
C LEU A 10 -14.57 -10.84 3.44
N PHE A 11 -13.91 -10.65 2.29
CA PHE A 11 -12.50 -10.29 2.20
C PHE A 11 -12.37 -8.81 1.85
N LEU A 12 -12.05 -7.97 2.85
CA LEU A 12 -11.81 -6.55 2.65
C LEU A 12 -10.34 -6.32 2.33
N GLN A 13 -10.07 -5.73 1.16
CA GLN A 13 -8.71 -5.41 0.72
C GLN A 13 -8.53 -3.92 0.58
N ASP A 14 -7.47 -3.38 1.17
CA ASP A 14 -7.11 -1.98 0.99
C ASP A 14 -5.60 -1.77 1.19
N THR A 15 -5.14 -0.59 0.79
CA THR A 15 -3.77 -0.14 0.94
C THR A 15 -3.68 1.05 1.89
N THR A 16 -2.94 0.89 2.98
CA THR A 16 -2.61 1.97 3.90
C THR A 16 -1.11 2.27 3.86
N SER A 17 -0.66 3.29 4.59
CA SER A 17 0.75 3.69 4.67
C SER A 17 1.13 4.02 6.10
N PHE A 18 2.24 3.45 6.56
CA PHE A 18 2.86 3.81 7.83
C PHE A 18 3.80 4.98 7.59
N GLY A 19 3.48 6.15 8.14
CA GLY A 19 4.28 7.36 8.04
C GLY A 19 5.23 7.52 9.23
N TYR A 20 6.46 7.95 8.97
CA TYR A 20 7.47 8.19 10.00
C TYR A 20 8.10 9.58 9.84
N HIS A 21 8.64 10.07 10.96
CA HIS A 21 9.50 11.23 11.02
C HIS A 21 10.93 10.79 11.34
N ARG A 22 11.87 11.00 10.41
CA ARG A 22 13.27 10.57 10.59
C ARG A 22 14.25 11.58 10.01
N ASN A 23 15.42 11.69 10.61
CA ASN A 23 16.51 12.50 10.03
C ASN A 23 17.02 11.90 8.70
N ASN A 24 16.97 10.57 8.55
CA ASN A 24 17.42 9.85 7.35
C ASN A 24 16.24 9.11 6.68
N PRO A 25 15.36 9.81 5.93
CA PRO A 25 14.14 9.25 5.36
C PRO A 25 14.39 8.20 4.26
N ASP A 26 15.53 8.29 3.56
CA ASP A 26 15.90 7.38 2.46
C ASP A 26 16.06 5.91 2.90
N LEU A 27 16.31 5.66 4.19
CA LEU A 27 16.46 4.30 4.75
C LEU A 27 15.13 3.54 4.87
N VAL A 28 13.99 4.23 4.79
CA VAL A 28 12.66 3.64 4.96
C VAL A 28 11.90 3.59 3.64
N GLY A 29 11.97 4.66 2.84
CA GLY A 29 11.20 4.82 1.60
C GLY A 29 10.15 5.93 1.66
N PHE A 30 9.49 6.17 0.53
CA PHE A 30 8.60 7.32 0.35
C PHE A 30 7.15 6.93 0.06
N THR A 31 6.22 7.36 0.91
CA THR A 31 4.77 7.11 0.75
C THR A 31 4.01 8.17 -0.04
N GLY A 32 4.56 9.39 -0.19
CA GLY A 32 3.96 10.52 -0.92
C GLY A 32 4.87 11.16 -1.96
N SER A 33 4.53 12.35 -2.46
CA SER A 33 5.26 13.11 -3.51
C SER A 33 6.67 13.60 -3.13
N HIS A 34 7.26 13.05 -2.08
CA HIS A 34 8.60 13.38 -1.64
C HIS A 34 9.63 12.70 -2.56
N THR A 35 10.66 13.46 -2.93
CA THR A 35 11.79 12.97 -3.71
C THR A 35 13.01 12.92 -2.80
N ALA A 36 13.77 11.82 -2.85
CA ALA A 36 15.07 11.69 -2.19
C ALA A 36 15.93 12.96 -2.40
N GLY A 37 16.52 13.49 -1.33
CA GLY A 37 17.32 14.73 -1.37
C GLY A 37 16.56 16.06 -1.36
N LEU A 38 15.22 16.05 -1.53
CA LEU A 38 14.36 17.25 -1.40
C LEU A 38 13.45 17.19 -0.16
N VAL A 39 13.64 16.15 0.66
CA VAL A 39 12.84 15.93 1.87
C VAL A 39 13.37 16.83 2.98
N LYS A 40 12.49 17.65 3.56
CA LYS A 40 12.83 18.42 4.76
C LYS A 40 13.08 17.44 5.92
N THR A 41 14.18 17.64 6.63
CA THR A 41 14.58 16.83 7.79
C THR A 41 14.57 17.72 9.05
N GLY A 42 14.29 17.13 10.21
CA GLY A 42 14.20 17.85 11.49
C GLY A 42 12.75 18.07 11.96
N LYS A 43 12.56 18.36 13.25
CA LYS A 43 11.29 18.21 13.99
C LYS A 43 10.05 18.85 13.34
N ASP A 44 10.20 19.93 12.59
CA ASP A 44 9.08 20.67 11.97
C ASP A 44 8.72 20.19 10.56
N ALA A 45 9.41 19.16 10.04
CA ALA A 45 9.27 18.74 8.64
C ALA A 45 8.04 17.85 8.34
N GLY A 46 7.25 17.48 9.35
CA GLY A 46 6.12 16.55 9.19
C GLY A 46 6.55 15.11 8.85
N ILE A 47 5.60 14.27 8.42
CA ILE A 47 5.88 12.89 7.97
C ILE A 47 6.71 12.97 6.70
N ASN A 48 7.90 12.36 6.72
CA ASN A 48 8.90 12.57 5.68
C ASN A 48 9.35 11.27 4.99
N CYS A 49 9.00 10.12 5.56
CA CYS A 49 9.18 8.79 4.97
C CYS A 49 8.05 7.85 5.37
N GLY A 50 7.95 6.70 4.72
CA GLY A 50 6.93 5.71 5.05
C GLY A 50 6.99 4.41 4.26
N ILE A 51 6.20 3.45 4.73
CA ILE A 51 6.09 2.11 4.17
C ILE A 51 4.61 1.85 3.82
N PRO A 52 4.26 1.67 2.53
CA PRO A 52 2.95 1.18 2.15
C PRO A 52 2.70 -0.27 2.61
N MET A 53 1.44 -0.56 2.93
CA MET A 53 0.95 -1.89 3.27
C MET A 53 -0.34 -2.16 2.50
N HIS A 54 -0.41 -3.30 1.81
CA HIS A 54 -1.66 -3.85 1.30
C HIS A 54 -2.08 -4.98 2.22
N SER A 55 -3.32 -4.97 2.69
CA SER A 55 -3.82 -5.96 3.65
C SER A 55 -5.18 -6.49 3.25
N SER A 56 -5.40 -7.76 3.54
CA SER A 56 -6.71 -8.42 3.49
C SER A 56 -7.21 -8.69 4.90
N LEU A 57 -8.38 -8.13 5.24
CA LEU A 57 -9.09 -8.36 6.50
C LEU A 57 -10.34 -9.19 6.22
N VAL A 58 -10.47 -10.30 6.93
CA VAL A 58 -11.69 -11.12 6.88
C VAL A 58 -12.69 -10.63 7.91
N VAL A 59 -13.92 -10.43 7.48
CA VAL A 59 -15.05 -10.05 8.33
C VAL A 59 -16.27 -10.90 8.01
N THR A 60 -17.13 -11.14 8.99
CA THR A 60 -18.45 -11.75 8.74
C THR A 60 -19.39 -10.74 8.08
N THR A 61 -20.52 -11.20 7.55
CA THR A 61 -21.57 -10.32 7.01
C THR A 61 -22.19 -9.38 8.05
N GLN A 62 -22.02 -9.68 9.34
CA GLN A 62 -22.44 -8.81 10.46
C GLN A 62 -21.34 -7.82 10.90
N GLY A 63 -20.19 -7.83 10.23
CA GLY A 63 -19.08 -6.92 10.52
C GLY A 63 -18.15 -7.37 11.66
N LEU A 64 -18.23 -8.62 12.12
CA LEU A 64 -17.28 -9.17 13.09
C LEU A 64 -15.93 -9.40 12.40
N PRO A 65 -14.84 -8.75 12.81
CA PRO A 65 -13.52 -9.03 12.25
C PRO A 65 -13.00 -10.39 12.73
N LEU A 66 -12.66 -11.25 11.77
CA LEU A 66 -12.08 -12.58 12.03
C LEU A 66 -10.56 -12.55 12.03
N GLY A 67 -9.94 -11.58 11.34
CA GLY A 67 -8.49 -11.37 11.36
C GLY A 67 -7.90 -11.03 9.99
N LEU A 68 -6.60 -10.73 9.98
CA LEU A 68 -5.84 -10.47 8.76
C LEU A 68 -5.39 -11.79 8.13
N THR A 69 -5.64 -11.94 6.83
CA THR A 69 -5.28 -13.16 6.08
C THR A 69 -4.06 -13.00 5.19
N ALA A 70 -3.82 -11.79 4.70
CA ALA A 70 -2.66 -11.45 3.90
C ALA A 70 -2.21 -10.03 4.21
N ILE A 71 -0.91 -9.84 4.32
CA ILE A 71 -0.29 -8.54 4.57
C ILE A 71 0.97 -8.46 3.73
N LYS A 72 1.11 -7.38 2.95
CA LYS A 72 2.30 -7.12 2.15
C LYS A 72 2.81 -5.71 2.35
N PHE A 73 4.07 -5.61 2.77
CA PHE A 73 4.81 -4.36 2.85
C PHE A 73 5.75 -4.23 1.66
N TRP A 74 6.00 -3.00 1.24
CA TRP A 74 7.06 -2.72 0.28
C TRP A 74 7.67 -1.34 0.49
N ILE A 75 8.84 -1.13 -0.07
CA ILE A 75 9.57 0.13 0.04
C ILE A 75 9.60 0.80 -1.34
N ARG A 76 9.23 2.07 -1.38
CA ARG A 76 9.35 2.91 -2.57
C ARG A 76 10.65 3.71 -2.49
N LYS A 77 11.58 3.49 -3.43
CA LYS A 77 12.77 4.36 -3.57
C LYS A 77 12.41 5.78 -4.03
N LYS A 78 11.32 5.92 -4.78
CA LYS A 78 10.76 7.21 -5.23
C LYS A 78 9.28 7.02 -5.52
N PHE A 79 8.44 7.95 -5.09
CA PHE A 79 7.06 7.96 -5.55
C PHE A 79 7.01 8.47 -6.99
N LYS A 80 6.54 7.62 -7.92
CA LYS A 80 6.57 7.92 -9.35
C LYS A 80 5.40 8.78 -9.84
N GLY A 81 4.42 9.13 -8.99
CA GLY A 81 3.31 10.02 -9.37
C GLY A 81 2.63 9.59 -10.68
N ALA A 82 1.91 8.47 -10.66
CA ALA A 82 1.42 7.79 -11.87
C ALA A 82 0.69 8.73 -12.85
N ASN A 83 -0.07 9.72 -12.36
CA ASN A 83 -0.76 10.69 -13.20
C ASN A 83 0.17 11.69 -13.90
N VAL A 84 1.28 12.08 -13.27
CA VAL A 84 2.29 12.98 -13.86
C VAL A 84 3.05 12.27 -14.98
N LEU A 85 3.27 10.95 -14.83
CA LEU A 85 3.98 10.15 -15.82
C LEU A 85 3.13 9.69 -17.01
N LYS A 86 1.79 9.68 -16.92
CA LYS A 86 0.89 9.28 -18.03
C LYS A 86 1.15 10.04 -19.34
N ARG A 87 1.66 11.28 -19.27
CA ARG A 87 2.01 12.09 -20.45
C ARG A 87 3.36 11.74 -21.06
N LYS A 88 4.25 11.09 -20.32
CA LYS A 88 5.62 10.75 -20.73
C LYS A 88 5.81 9.26 -21.01
N ILE A 89 5.05 8.41 -20.32
CA ILE A 89 5.16 6.95 -20.37
C ILE A 89 3.76 6.39 -20.54
N ASN A 90 3.57 5.51 -21.53
CA ASN A 90 2.33 4.78 -21.71
C ASN A 90 2.21 3.68 -20.63
N PRO A 91 1.26 3.77 -19.67
CA PRO A 91 1.14 2.79 -18.60
C PRO A 91 0.80 1.38 -19.08
N THR A 92 0.19 1.21 -20.26
CA THR A 92 -0.15 -0.13 -20.79
C THR A 92 1.08 -0.90 -21.27
N ARG A 93 2.22 -0.23 -21.50
CA ARG A 93 3.48 -0.87 -21.91
C ARG A 93 4.37 -1.31 -20.75
N ILE A 94 4.00 -0.98 -19.52
CA ILE A 94 4.71 -1.43 -18.32
C ILE A 94 4.10 -2.79 -17.93
N PRO A 95 4.92 -3.85 -17.76
CA PRO A 95 4.46 -5.14 -17.24
C PRO A 95 3.64 -4.96 -15.97
N ILE A 96 2.58 -5.76 -15.80
CA ILE A 96 1.66 -5.55 -14.68
C ILE A 96 2.37 -5.79 -13.34
N GLU A 97 3.29 -6.73 -13.30
CA GLU A 97 4.10 -7.15 -12.14
C GLU A 97 4.96 -6.00 -11.58
N GLU A 98 5.36 -5.07 -12.46
CA GLU A 98 6.12 -3.88 -12.06
C GLU A 98 5.24 -2.77 -11.47
N LYS A 99 3.91 -2.86 -11.64
CA LYS A 99 2.95 -1.88 -11.14
C LYS A 99 2.58 -2.21 -9.72
N GLU A 100 2.43 -1.17 -8.90
CA GLU A 100 1.91 -1.34 -7.54
C GLU A 100 0.46 -1.83 -7.53
N SER A 101 -0.30 -1.63 -8.61
CA SER A 101 -1.63 -2.23 -8.74
C SER A 101 -1.60 -3.76 -8.79
N TYR A 102 -0.44 -4.38 -9.02
CA TYR A 102 -0.29 -5.84 -8.95
C TYR A 102 -0.56 -6.39 -7.55
N ARG A 103 -0.45 -5.57 -6.50
CA ARG A 103 -0.70 -5.99 -5.11
C ARG A 103 -2.13 -6.48 -4.87
N TRP A 104 -3.09 -6.11 -5.71
CA TRP A 104 -4.46 -6.62 -5.67
C TRP A 104 -4.59 -8.07 -6.16
N LEU A 105 -3.62 -8.55 -6.96
CA LEU A 105 -3.60 -9.90 -7.53
C LEU A 105 -2.68 -10.84 -6.74
N GLU A 106 -1.67 -10.29 -6.08
CA GLU A 106 -0.80 -11.05 -5.19
C GLU A 106 -1.53 -11.40 -3.89
N LYS A 107 -1.51 -12.69 -3.53
CA LYS A 107 -1.97 -13.18 -2.23
C LYS A 107 -0.79 -13.31 -1.28
#